data_AF-A0A6M5YHT1-F1
#
_entry.id   AF-A0A6M5YHT1-F1
#
_cell.length_a   1.000
_cell.length_b   1.000
_cell.length_c   1.000
_cell.angle_alpha   90.00
_cell.angle_beta   90.00
_cell.angle_gamma   90.00
#
_symmetry.space_group_name_H-M   'P 1'
#
loop_
_entity.id
_entity.type
_entity.pdbx_description
1 polymer ?
#
loop_
_entity_poly.entity_id
_entity_poly.type
_entity_poly.pdbx_seq_one_letter_code
_entity_poly.pdbx_strand_id
1 'polypeptide(L)'
;MTLMKKLFVTGTLAVTVFTGLAFGLGHSAEPPAAPPPRPAPVKGAVQGPTAPVVGKAFAIAPVTTDLQRRLIRSSGPDSAVVVLMDGTPLFKDPVTLNIEAFDLAGLRKGLKSFPVNKGTSVAHFEVHYAFFTDASRDGANVVNLAIEGTARAVGFVPTSASNTTHNGTFAFENLIGPLKDDSGARDAETAVGDERARAYLVRTPLSRVLTESAGGVVDICPLLDGQADEWIPAEVDTSVRAAIEKLKLAKGERLTFLLNIPKRDLKTHERVVNACQRWAKGAGLEYWQLRY
;
A
#
# COMPACT_ATOMS: atom_id res chain seq x y z
N MET A 1 -61.09 -4.93 -8.64
CA MET A 1 -61.01 -5.77 -9.86
C MET A 1 -59.58 -5.68 -10.37
N THR A 2 -58.74 -6.70 -10.51
CA THR A 2 -58.82 -8.15 -10.27
C THR A 2 -57.35 -8.60 -10.19
N LEU A 3 -56.97 -9.31 -9.13
CA LEU A 3 -55.66 -9.95 -8.97
C LEU A 3 -55.46 -11.05 -10.02
N MET A 4 -54.25 -11.20 -10.57
CA MET A 4 -53.85 -12.43 -11.26
C MET A 4 -52.59 -13.03 -10.62
N LYS A 5 -52.82 -14.12 -9.87
CA LYS A 5 -51.83 -15.10 -9.42
C LYS A 5 -51.50 -16.02 -10.60
N LYS A 6 -50.23 -16.41 -10.77
CA LYS A 6 -49.88 -17.65 -11.47
C LYS A 6 -48.94 -18.52 -10.62
N LEU A 7 -49.47 -19.72 -10.34
CA LEU A 7 -48.82 -20.92 -9.84
C LEU A 7 -47.85 -21.52 -10.88
N PHE A 8 -46.77 -22.13 -10.40
CA PHE A 8 -46.13 -23.36 -10.95
C PHE A 8 -45.42 -24.02 -9.76
N VAL A 9 -46.02 -25.00 -9.09
CA VAL A 9 -46.09 -26.45 -9.38
C VAL A 9 -44.72 -27.15 -9.31
N THR A 10 -44.67 -27.98 -8.27
CA THR A 10 -43.76 -29.03 -7.81
C THR A 10 -43.41 -30.14 -8.81
N GLY A 11 -42.23 -30.73 -8.64
CA GLY A 11 -41.91 -32.11 -9.04
C GLY A 11 -40.43 -32.47 -8.82
N THR A 12 -40.01 -33.13 -7.73
CA THR A 12 -39.92 -34.59 -7.45
C THR A 12 -38.50 -35.16 -7.62
N LEU A 13 -37.89 -35.48 -6.47
CA LEU A 13 -37.04 -36.62 -6.08
C LEU A 13 -36.20 -37.41 -7.11
N ALA A 14 -34.93 -37.64 -6.76
CA ALA A 14 -34.27 -38.94 -6.94
C ALA A 14 -33.16 -39.16 -5.88
N VAL A 15 -33.41 -40.13 -5.00
CA VAL A 15 -32.46 -40.73 -4.06
C VAL A 15 -31.59 -41.72 -4.84
N THR A 16 -30.27 -41.72 -4.64
CA THR A 16 -29.44 -42.89 -5.00
C THR A 16 -28.49 -43.21 -3.84
N VAL A 17 -28.80 -44.31 -3.18
CA VAL A 17 -27.97 -45.03 -2.22
C VAL A 17 -26.92 -45.83 -3.00
N PHE A 18 -25.65 -45.69 -2.66
CA PHE A 18 -24.64 -46.71 -2.98
C PHE A 18 -23.95 -47.16 -1.69
N THR A 19 -24.29 -48.38 -1.29
CA THR A 19 -23.60 -49.23 -0.34
C THR A 19 -22.69 -50.19 -1.10
N GLY A 20 -21.56 -50.55 -0.48
CA GLY A 20 -20.62 -51.57 -0.95
C GLY A 20 -19.21 -51.00 -1.10
N LEU A 21 -18.14 -51.63 -0.64
CA LEU A 21 -17.93 -52.94 -0.06
C LEU A 21 -16.56 -52.87 0.66
N ALA A 22 -16.44 -53.45 1.85
CA ALA A 22 -15.18 -53.64 2.54
C ALA A 22 -14.63 -55.05 2.25
N PHE A 23 -13.38 -55.16 1.78
CA PHE A 23 -12.45 -56.31 1.77
C PHE A 23 -11.17 -55.76 1.09
N GLY A 24 -9.93 -55.92 1.53
CA GLY A 24 -9.25 -56.71 2.55
C GLY A 24 -7.74 -56.59 2.28
N LEU A 25 -6.94 -57.33 3.07
CA LEU A 25 -5.49 -57.58 2.95
C LEU A 25 -4.55 -56.57 3.61
N GLY A 26 -4.29 -56.84 4.90
CA GLY A 26 -3.10 -56.36 5.58
C GLY A 26 -1.84 -56.89 4.89
N HIS A 27 -0.99 -55.96 4.47
CA HIS A 27 0.43 -56.21 4.25
C HIS A 27 1.17 -55.64 5.45
N SER A 28 1.94 -56.47 6.15
CA SER A 28 3.01 -56.01 7.03
C SER A 28 4.02 -55.27 6.15
N ALA A 29 3.91 -53.95 6.10
CA ALA A 29 4.91 -53.09 5.48
C ALA A 29 6.17 -53.14 6.36
N GLU A 30 7.26 -53.55 5.72
CA GLU A 30 8.63 -53.38 6.19
C GLU A 30 8.84 -51.92 6.66
N PRO A 31 9.52 -51.67 7.78
CA PRO A 31 9.76 -50.31 8.25
C PRO A 31 10.44 -49.51 7.13
N PRO A 32 9.90 -48.34 6.74
CA PRO A 32 10.50 -47.56 5.66
C PRO A 32 11.94 -47.22 6.05
N ALA A 33 12.88 -47.59 5.16
CA ALA A 33 14.27 -47.20 5.27
C ALA A 33 14.34 -45.68 5.52
N ALA A 34 15.19 -45.28 6.47
CA ALA A 34 15.33 -43.89 6.87
C ALA A 34 15.48 -42.98 5.63
N PRO A 35 14.69 -41.89 5.53
CA PRO A 35 14.77 -41.01 4.38
C PRO A 35 16.21 -40.48 4.25
N PRO A 36 16.74 -40.39 3.02
CA PRO A 36 18.07 -39.85 2.81
C PRO A 36 18.17 -38.46 3.44
N PRO A 37 19.31 -38.12 4.06
CA PRO A 37 19.50 -36.82 4.71
C PRO A 37 19.13 -35.72 3.72
N ARG A 38 18.18 -34.85 4.12
CA ARG A 38 17.78 -33.70 3.31
C ARG A 38 19.05 -32.94 2.90
N PRO A 39 19.25 -32.68 1.60
CA PRO A 39 20.36 -31.82 1.17
C PRO A 39 20.25 -30.51 1.95
N ALA A 40 21.38 -30.11 2.55
CA ALA A 40 21.46 -28.88 3.31
C ALA A 40 20.92 -27.73 2.44
N PRO A 41 20.10 -26.82 3.00
CA PRO A 41 19.59 -25.69 2.25
C PRO A 41 20.79 -24.93 1.67
N VAL A 42 20.89 -24.93 0.34
CA VAL A 42 21.86 -24.13 -0.38
C VAL A 42 21.63 -22.70 0.08
N LYS A 43 22.63 -22.12 0.75
CA LYS A 43 22.65 -20.69 1.09
C LYS A 43 22.67 -19.91 -0.22
N GLY A 44 21.49 -19.73 -0.82
CA GLY A 44 21.31 -18.75 -1.88
C GLY A 44 21.68 -17.41 -1.29
N ALA A 45 22.61 -16.71 -1.94
CA ALA A 45 22.90 -15.33 -1.60
C ALA A 45 21.57 -14.57 -1.65
N VAL A 46 21.14 -14.03 -0.52
CA VAL A 46 19.94 -13.19 -0.44
C VAL A 46 20.23 -11.99 -1.33
N GLN A 47 19.67 -11.97 -2.54
CA GLN A 47 19.76 -10.80 -3.41
C GLN A 47 19.11 -9.64 -2.66
N GLY A 48 19.92 -8.60 -2.41
CA GLY A 48 19.42 -7.39 -1.78
C GLY A 48 18.30 -6.75 -2.62
N PRO A 49 17.47 -5.89 -2.01
CA PRO A 49 16.40 -5.21 -2.73
C PRO A 49 16.96 -4.43 -3.93
N THR A 50 16.26 -4.51 -5.07
CA THR A 50 16.58 -3.77 -6.28
C THR A 50 16.60 -2.26 -5.99
N ALA A 51 17.64 -1.55 -6.43
CA ALA A 51 17.71 -0.09 -6.24
C ALA A 51 16.54 0.62 -6.96
N PRO A 52 16.07 1.78 -6.44
CA PRO A 52 15.11 2.61 -7.15
C PRO A 52 15.63 3.04 -8.53
N VAL A 53 14.71 3.20 -9.49
CA VAL A 53 15.00 3.75 -10.82
C VAL A 53 14.37 5.12 -10.92
N VAL A 54 15.19 6.16 -11.13
CA VAL A 54 14.71 7.53 -11.31
C VAL A 54 14.87 7.95 -12.77
N GLY A 55 13.75 8.24 -13.42
CA GLY A 55 13.67 8.81 -14.77
C GLY A 55 13.44 10.31 -14.74
N LYS A 56 13.16 10.90 -15.91
CA LYS A 56 12.94 12.34 -16.04
C LYS A 56 11.64 12.81 -15.35
N ALA A 57 10.55 12.09 -15.56
CA ALA A 57 9.22 12.43 -15.03
C ALA A 57 8.63 11.30 -14.17
N PHE A 58 9.47 10.36 -13.72
CA PHE A 58 9.00 9.23 -12.90
C PHE A 58 10.10 8.71 -11.98
N ALA A 59 9.70 7.99 -10.94
CA ALA A 59 10.56 7.14 -10.13
C ALA A 59 9.87 5.81 -9.86
N ILE A 60 10.64 4.72 -9.79
CA ILE A 60 10.15 3.38 -9.46
C ILE A 60 10.93 2.89 -8.26
N ALA A 61 10.25 2.52 -7.19
CA ALA A 61 10.87 2.02 -5.96
C ALA A 61 10.28 0.66 -5.57
N PRO A 62 11.10 -0.25 -5.02
CA PRO A 62 10.60 -1.55 -4.55
C PRO A 62 9.80 -1.39 -3.25
N VAL A 63 8.77 -2.22 -3.07
CA VAL A 63 8.02 -2.31 -1.82
C VAL A 63 8.56 -3.49 -0.99
N THR A 64 9.36 -3.17 0.01
CA THR A 64 10.13 -4.12 0.81
C THR A 64 9.66 -4.26 2.24
N THR A 65 9.15 -3.19 2.87
CA THR A 65 8.77 -3.19 4.30
C THR A 65 7.26 -3.28 4.53
N ASP A 66 6.86 -3.70 5.74
CA ASP A 66 5.45 -3.66 6.16
C ASP A 66 4.94 -2.22 6.22
N LEU A 67 5.76 -1.28 6.69
CA LEU A 67 5.41 0.15 6.72
C LEU A 67 5.03 0.68 5.33
N GLN A 68 5.85 0.42 4.31
CA GLN A 68 5.55 0.85 2.95
C GLN A 68 4.21 0.27 2.48
N ARG A 69 3.95 -1.02 2.76
CA ARG A 69 2.67 -1.65 2.42
C ARG A 69 1.48 -1.00 3.12
N ARG A 70 1.65 -0.51 4.34
CA ARG A 70 0.61 0.21 5.09
C ARG A 70 0.35 1.61 4.52
N LEU A 71 1.39 2.28 4.03
CA LEU A 71 1.31 3.63 3.48
C LEU A 71 0.70 3.69 2.08
N ILE A 72 0.81 2.60 1.32
CA ILE A 72 0.27 2.47 -0.03
C ILE A 72 -1.17 1.96 0.04
N ARG A 73 -2.09 2.64 -0.65
CA ARG A 73 -3.50 2.23 -0.68
C ARG A 73 -3.67 0.89 -1.41
N SER A 74 -4.52 0.01 -0.86
CA SER A 74 -4.84 -1.30 -1.44
C SER A 74 -3.62 -2.20 -1.68
N SER A 75 -2.55 -1.97 -0.92
CA SER A 75 -1.35 -2.80 -0.99
C SER A 75 -1.52 -4.10 -0.19
N GLY A 76 -0.77 -5.13 -0.58
CA GLY A 76 -0.75 -6.43 0.08
C GLY A 76 0.59 -7.14 -0.04
N PRO A 77 0.64 -8.45 0.25
CA PRO A 77 1.85 -9.27 0.14
C PRO A 77 2.48 -9.22 -1.26
N ASP A 78 1.65 -9.09 -2.30
CA ASP A 78 2.09 -9.06 -3.70
C ASP A 78 2.51 -7.68 -4.21
N SER A 79 2.42 -6.63 -3.37
CA SER A 79 2.94 -5.29 -3.70
C SER A 79 4.43 -5.36 -3.96
N ALA A 80 4.83 -5.13 -5.20
CA ALA A 80 6.22 -5.27 -5.64
C ALA A 80 6.90 -3.91 -5.84
N VAL A 81 6.22 -2.96 -6.46
CA VAL A 81 6.77 -1.63 -6.76
C VAL A 81 5.73 -0.52 -6.59
N VAL A 82 6.21 0.68 -6.30
CA VAL A 82 5.47 1.94 -6.49
C VAL A 82 6.12 2.72 -7.61
N VAL A 83 5.29 3.22 -8.52
CA VAL A 83 5.65 4.16 -9.57
C VAL A 83 5.11 5.53 -9.18
N LEU A 84 6.02 6.46 -8.94
CA LEU A 84 5.72 7.88 -8.71
C LEU A 84 5.91 8.61 -10.04
N MET A 85 4.95 9.44 -10.43
CA MET A 85 4.99 10.15 -11.70
C MET A 85 4.74 11.64 -11.51
N ASP A 86 5.54 12.47 -12.19
CA ASP A 86 5.24 13.88 -12.37
C ASP A 86 4.25 14.02 -13.51
N GLY A 87 3.00 14.34 -13.17
CA GLY A 87 1.94 14.60 -14.12
C GLY A 87 2.05 15.98 -14.79
N THR A 88 2.79 16.92 -14.19
CA THR A 88 2.89 18.32 -14.65
C THR A 88 3.43 18.45 -16.08
N PRO A 89 4.60 17.87 -16.44
CA PRO A 89 5.15 18.02 -17.79
C PRO A 89 4.36 17.23 -18.85
N LEU A 90 3.45 16.34 -18.44
CA LEU A 90 2.64 15.52 -19.35
C LEU A 90 1.52 16.32 -20.03
N PHE A 91 1.35 17.59 -19.67
CA PHE A 91 0.35 18.49 -20.22
C PHE A 91 1.07 19.76 -20.74
N LYS A 92 0.76 20.15 -21.99
CA LYS A 92 1.21 21.45 -22.54
C LYS A 92 0.37 22.60 -21.98
N ASP A 93 -0.89 22.30 -21.76
CA ASP A 93 -1.94 23.13 -21.17
C ASP A 93 -2.95 22.18 -20.48
N PRO A 94 -3.96 22.68 -19.73
CA PRO A 94 -4.88 21.82 -18.98
C PRO A 94 -5.64 20.78 -19.80
N VAL A 95 -5.77 20.91 -21.12
CA VAL A 95 -6.54 19.98 -21.96
C VAL A 95 -5.70 19.22 -22.98
N THR A 96 -4.47 19.65 -23.24
CA THR A 96 -3.60 19.06 -24.27
C THR A 96 -2.46 18.26 -23.67
N LEU A 97 -2.44 16.95 -23.95
CA LEU A 97 -1.35 16.07 -23.55
C LEU A 97 -0.05 16.36 -24.32
N ASN A 98 1.06 16.30 -23.60
CA ASN A 98 2.41 16.32 -24.12
C ASN A 98 2.96 14.89 -24.22
N ILE A 99 2.63 14.19 -25.31
CA ILE A 99 3.04 12.79 -25.51
C ILE A 99 4.57 12.62 -25.50
N GLU A 100 5.33 13.62 -25.94
CA GLU A 100 6.80 13.58 -25.95
C GLU A 100 7.41 13.66 -24.54
N ALA A 101 6.73 14.29 -23.59
CA ALA A 101 7.15 14.27 -22.18
C ALA A 101 6.89 12.90 -21.53
N PHE A 102 6.10 12.05 -22.19
CA PHE A 102 5.73 10.76 -21.67
C PHE A 102 6.80 9.71 -22.02
N ASP A 103 7.80 9.59 -21.15
CA ASP A 103 8.88 8.61 -21.29
C ASP A 103 8.43 7.18 -20.96
N LEU A 104 7.47 6.65 -21.72
CA LEU A 104 6.96 5.28 -21.56
C LEU A 104 8.02 4.22 -21.85
N ALA A 105 8.97 4.53 -22.74
CA ALA A 105 10.09 3.66 -23.04
C ALA A 105 11.03 3.53 -21.83
N GLY A 106 11.38 4.66 -21.20
CA GLY A 106 12.13 4.71 -19.95
C GLY A 106 11.39 4.03 -18.81
N LEU A 107 10.10 4.29 -18.64
CA LEU A 107 9.26 3.64 -17.63
C LEU A 107 9.26 2.11 -17.81
N ARG A 108 9.04 1.63 -19.04
CA ARG A 108 9.07 0.21 -19.36
C ARG A 108 10.43 -0.42 -19.06
N LYS A 109 11.53 0.27 -19.41
CA LYS A 109 12.89 -0.17 -19.13
C LYS A 109 13.13 -0.25 -17.62
N GLY A 110 12.69 0.74 -16.86
CA GLY A 110 12.77 0.77 -15.41
C GLY A 110 11.98 -0.36 -14.76
N LEU A 111 10.73 -0.58 -15.16
CA LEU A 111 9.92 -1.68 -14.61
C LEU A 111 10.55 -3.06 -14.85
N LYS A 112 11.24 -3.25 -15.99
CA LYS A 112 11.94 -4.51 -16.30
C LYS A 112 13.14 -4.80 -15.39
N SER A 113 13.66 -3.84 -14.64
CA SER A 113 14.77 -4.11 -13.71
C SER A 113 14.30 -4.74 -12.39
N PHE A 114 13.00 -4.78 -12.13
CA PHE A 114 12.43 -5.37 -10.92
C PHE A 114 11.98 -6.81 -11.18
N PRO A 115 12.21 -7.74 -10.24
CA PRO A 115 11.71 -9.10 -10.36
C PRO A 115 10.19 -9.10 -10.38
N VAL A 116 9.62 -9.85 -11.33
CA VAL A 116 8.17 -9.94 -11.53
C VAL A 116 7.72 -11.39 -11.54
N ASN A 117 6.77 -11.73 -10.68
CA ASN A 117 5.97 -12.94 -10.81
C ASN A 117 4.71 -12.58 -11.63
N LYS A 118 4.68 -13.02 -12.89
CA LYS A 118 3.66 -12.59 -13.86
C LYS A 118 2.25 -12.87 -13.35
N GLY A 119 1.38 -11.86 -13.42
CA GLY A 119 -0.01 -11.96 -12.97
C GLY A 119 -0.18 -11.98 -11.45
N THR A 120 0.90 -11.85 -10.67
CA THR A 120 0.86 -11.78 -9.20
C THR A 120 1.46 -10.47 -8.70
N SER A 121 2.69 -10.13 -9.10
CA SER A 121 3.38 -8.92 -8.63
C SER A 121 2.62 -7.65 -9.01
N VAL A 122 2.27 -6.85 -8.01
CA VAL A 122 1.46 -5.64 -8.15
C VAL A 122 2.34 -4.40 -8.30
N ALA A 123 2.00 -3.55 -9.27
CA ALA A 123 2.58 -2.21 -9.43
C ALA A 123 1.55 -1.15 -9.02
N HIS A 124 1.92 -0.30 -8.07
CA HIS A 124 1.11 0.81 -7.59
C HIS A 124 1.53 2.10 -8.29
N PHE A 125 0.59 3.02 -8.53
CA PHE A 125 0.87 4.27 -9.24
C PHE A 125 0.35 5.48 -8.46
N GLU A 126 1.23 6.46 -8.25
CA GLU A 126 0.88 7.78 -7.73
C GLU A 126 1.34 8.85 -8.72
N VAL A 127 0.39 9.61 -9.25
CA VAL A 127 0.63 10.70 -10.19
C VAL A 127 0.44 12.02 -9.45
N HIS A 128 1.46 12.86 -9.47
CA HIS A 128 1.48 14.14 -8.78
C HIS A 128 1.45 15.29 -9.78
N TYR A 129 0.52 16.23 -9.60
CA TYR A 129 0.38 17.41 -10.44
C TYR A 129 0.72 18.66 -9.62
N ALA A 130 1.73 19.43 -10.06
CA ALA A 130 2.01 20.74 -9.50
C ALA A 130 0.94 21.72 -9.98
N PHE A 131 0.06 22.18 -9.07
CA PHE A 131 -0.93 23.22 -9.31
C PHE A 131 -1.63 23.15 -10.69
N PHE A 132 -2.58 22.22 -10.82
CA PHE A 132 -3.51 22.18 -11.93
C PHE A 132 -4.94 22.19 -11.39
N THR A 133 -5.63 23.32 -11.55
CA THR A 133 -7.05 23.40 -11.15
C THR A 133 -7.95 22.57 -12.06
N ASP A 134 -7.54 22.34 -13.32
CA ASP A 134 -8.43 21.81 -14.36
C ASP A 134 -7.73 20.90 -15.38
N ALA A 135 -6.76 20.07 -14.96
CA ALA A 135 -6.26 19.03 -15.87
C ALA A 135 -7.46 18.19 -16.35
N SER A 136 -7.60 18.07 -17.67
CA SER A 136 -8.71 17.36 -18.30
C SER A 136 -8.80 15.97 -17.69
N ARG A 137 -9.97 15.64 -17.14
CA ARG A 137 -10.24 14.30 -16.59
C ARG A 137 -9.92 13.21 -17.60
N ASP A 138 -10.21 13.47 -18.88
CA ASP A 138 -9.90 12.54 -19.96
C ASP A 138 -8.39 12.44 -20.21
N GLY A 139 -7.67 13.55 -20.14
CA GLY A 139 -6.21 13.56 -20.23
C GLY A 139 -5.56 12.74 -19.10
N ALA A 140 -6.00 12.95 -17.86
CA ALA A 140 -5.51 12.19 -16.71
C ALA A 140 -5.84 10.69 -16.86
N ASN A 141 -7.04 10.35 -17.35
CA ASN A 141 -7.41 8.97 -17.64
C ASN A 141 -6.50 8.33 -18.72
N VAL A 142 -6.14 9.07 -19.77
CA VAL A 142 -5.22 8.58 -20.81
C VAL A 142 -3.83 8.33 -20.22
N VAL A 143 -3.32 9.22 -19.35
CA VAL A 143 -2.05 9.00 -18.63
C VAL A 143 -2.14 7.72 -17.79
N ASN A 144 -3.20 7.55 -17.01
CA ASN A 144 -3.40 6.38 -16.15
C ASN A 144 -3.44 5.08 -16.98
N LEU A 145 -4.21 5.05 -18.06
CA LEU A 145 -4.30 3.88 -18.94
C LEU A 145 -2.94 3.51 -19.57
N ALA A 146 -2.13 4.51 -19.93
CA ALA A 146 -0.84 4.28 -20.54
C ALA A 146 0.21 3.76 -19.55
N ILE A 147 0.27 4.27 -18.31
CA ILE A 147 1.18 3.75 -17.29
C ILE A 147 0.78 2.35 -16.83
N GLU A 148 -0.52 2.10 -16.65
CA GLU A 148 -1.05 0.78 -16.30
C GLU A 148 -0.79 -0.24 -17.42
N GLY A 149 -1.03 0.16 -18.68
CA GLY A 149 -0.73 -0.65 -19.86
C GLY A 149 0.75 -0.98 -19.99
N THR A 150 1.63 -0.03 -19.65
CA THR A 150 3.09 -0.23 -19.65
C THR A 150 3.52 -1.27 -18.62
N ALA A 151 2.99 -1.23 -17.41
CA ALA A 151 3.29 -2.25 -16.39
C ALA A 151 2.72 -3.62 -16.73
N ARG A 152 1.50 -3.68 -17.29
CA ARG A 152 0.93 -4.92 -17.81
C ARG A 152 1.81 -5.55 -18.89
N ALA A 153 2.38 -4.74 -19.78
CA ALA A 153 3.29 -5.20 -20.82
C ALA A 153 4.64 -5.75 -20.29
N VAL A 154 4.98 -5.47 -19.03
CA VAL A 154 6.15 -6.05 -18.33
C VAL A 154 5.77 -7.27 -17.48
N GLY A 155 4.48 -7.46 -17.19
CA GLY A 155 3.95 -8.62 -16.48
C GLY A 155 3.44 -8.33 -15.07
N PHE A 156 3.47 -7.07 -14.64
CA PHE A 156 2.86 -6.65 -13.38
C PHE A 156 1.33 -6.60 -13.48
N VAL A 157 0.66 -6.76 -12.35
CA VAL A 157 -0.75 -6.42 -12.18
C VAL A 157 -0.82 -4.94 -11.76
N PRO A 158 -1.29 -4.02 -12.63
CA PRO A 158 -1.37 -2.62 -12.25
C PRO A 158 -2.56 -2.37 -11.32
N THR A 159 -2.39 -1.51 -10.32
CA THR A 159 -3.53 -0.87 -9.64
C THR A 159 -4.02 0.34 -10.43
N SER A 160 -5.23 0.81 -10.14
CA SER A 160 -5.65 2.13 -10.59
C SER A 160 -4.72 3.20 -10.02
N ALA A 161 -4.33 4.15 -10.86
CA ALA A 161 -3.49 5.25 -10.43
C ALA A 161 -4.21 6.21 -9.48
N SER A 162 -3.52 6.58 -8.39
CA SER A 162 -3.94 7.66 -7.51
C SER A 162 -3.41 8.98 -8.04
N ASN A 163 -4.28 9.97 -8.16
CA ASN A 163 -3.92 11.29 -8.69
C ASN A 163 -3.98 12.31 -7.55
N THR A 164 -2.89 13.04 -7.34
CA THR A 164 -2.77 14.03 -6.29
C THR A 164 -2.41 15.37 -6.90
N THR A 165 -3.26 16.38 -6.69
CA THR A 165 -2.97 17.77 -7.05
C THR A 165 -2.38 18.49 -5.86
N HIS A 166 -1.25 19.15 -6.08
CA HIS A 166 -0.57 19.94 -5.08
C HIS A 166 -0.73 21.44 -5.32
N ASN A 167 -0.32 22.24 -4.33
CA ASN A 167 -0.23 23.68 -4.51
C ASN A 167 0.97 24.08 -5.39
N GLY A 168 1.10 25.37 -5.71
CA GLY A 168 2.16 25.89 -6.58
C GLY A 168 3.59 25.81 -6.02
N THR A 169 3.77 25.34 -4.78
CA THR A 169 5.11 25.17 -4.16
C THR A 169 5.65 23.74 -4.28
N PHE A 170 4.85 22.82 -4.82
CA PHE A 170 5.28 21.44 -5.02
C PHE A 170 6.32 21.35 -6.14
N ALA A 171 7.39 20.60 -5.88
CA ALA A 171 8.38 20.21 -6.87
C ALA A 171 8.59 18.70 -6.78
N PHE A 172 8.41 17.99 -7.89
CA PHE A 172 8.49 16.53 -7.92
C PHE A 172 9.88 16.04 -7.52
N GLU A 173 10.94 16.75 -7.93
CA GLU A 173 12.32 16.44 -7.58
C GLU A 173 12.57 16.42 -6.07
N ASN A 174 11.88 17.29 -5.32
CA ASN A 174 11.98 17.32 -3.86
C ASN A 174 11.29 16.10 -3.24
N LEU A 175 10.13 15.70 -3.78
CA LEU A 175 9.40 14.51 -3.33
C LEU A 175 10.25 13.25 -3.51
N ILE A 176 10.84 13.06 -4.69
CA ILE A 176 11.62 11.84 -5.00
C ILE A 176 13.09 11.92 -4.55
N GLY A 177 13.52 13.05 -3.99
CA GLY A 177 14.89 13.27 -3.51
C GLY A 177 15.44 12.12 -2.66
N PRO A 178 14.68 11.60 -1.67
CA PRO A 178 15.12 10.46 -0.86
C PRO A 178 15.48 9.21 -1.66
N LEU A 179 14.87 8.95 -2.83
CA LEU A 179 15.17 7.76 -3.65
C LEU A 179 16.54 7.82 -4.33
N LYS A 180 17.18 8.99 -4.35
CA LYS A 180 18.54 9.17 -4.87
C LYS A 180 19.61 8.96 -3.79
N ASP A 181 19.19 8.82 -2.53
CA ASP A 181 20.05 8.54 -1.39
C ASP A 181 19.97 7.05 -1.04
N ASP A 182 21.12 6.37 -1.02
CA ASP A 182 21.21 4.95 -0.64
C ASP A 182 21.11 4.74 0.89
N SER A 183 21.13 5.81 1.68
CA SER A 183 21.06 5.76 3.14
C SER A 183 19.76 5.12 3.63
N GLY A 184 19.89 4.05 4.41
CA GLY A 184 18.77 3.33 5.00
C GLY A 184 17.97 2.44 4.03
N ALA A 185 18.43 2.24 2.79
CA ALA A 185 17.74 1.43 1.79
C ALA A 185 17.53 -0.05 2.20
N ARG A 186 18.31 -0.55 3.16
CA ARG A 186 18.24 -1.90 3.71
C ARG A 186 17.76 -1.95 5.16
N ASP A 187 17.38 -0.82 5.72
CA ASP A 187 16.97 -0.77 7.12
C ASP A 187 15.61 -1.45 7.29
N ALA A 188 15.52 -2.27 8.33
CA ALA A 188 14.23 -2.79 8.76
C ALA A 188 13.39 -1.66 9.38
N GLU A 189 12.12 -1.59 9.00
CA GLU A 189 11.10 -0.72 9.58
C GLU A 189 10.14 -1.58 10.40
N THR A 190 10.65 -2.13 11.50
CA THR A 190 9.87 -3.00 12.39
C THR A 190 8.92 -2.19 13.25
N ALA A 191 7.67 -2.63 13.32
CA ALA A 191 6.67 -2.05 14.22
C ALA A 191 7.06 -2.24 15.69
N VAL A 192 6.82 -1.22 16.51
CA VAL A 192 6.74 -1.30 17.96
C VAL A 192 5.32 -1.00 18.42
N GLY A 193 4.92 -1.46 19.61
CA GLY A 193 3.57 -1.26 20.12
C GLY A 193 2.85 -2.59 20.34
N ASP A 194 1.54 -2.60 20.11
CA ASP A 194 0.66 -3.76 20.29
C ASP A 194 -0.34 -3.91 19.14
N GLU A 195 -1.37 -4.74 19.33
CA GLU A 195 -2.42 -5.00 18.35
C GLU A 195 -3.36 -3.82 18.09
N ARG A 196 -3.40 -2.82 18.98
CA ARG A 196 -4.26 -1.63 18.89
C ARG A 196 -3.54 -0.46 18.26
N ALA A 197 -2.24 -0.30 18.56
CA ALA A 197 -1.42 0.74 17.97
C ALA A 197 -0.02 0.23 17.65
N ARG A 198 0.40 0.44 16.40
CA ARG A 198 1.73 0.11 15.91
C ARG A 198 2.43 1.39 15.49
N ALA A 199 3.67 1.56 15.90
CA ALA A 199 4.49 2.70 15.52
C ALA A 199 5.73 2.23 14.78
N TYR A 200 6.13 2.96 13.76
CA TYR A 200 7.26 2.63 12.89
C TYR A 200 8.20 3.82 12.81
N LEU A 201 9.50 3.55 12.89
CA LEU A 201 10.52 4.53 12.50
C LEU A 201 10.62 4.56 10.98
N VAL A 202 10.61 5.76 10.40
CA VAL A 202 10.78 5.95 8.96
C VAL A 202 12.28 5.96 8.67
N ARG A 203 12.75 4.98 7.89
CA ARG A 203 14.18 4.83 7.61
C ARG A 203 14.49 4.69 6.14
N THR A 204 13.67 3.92 5.43
CA THR A 204 13.92 3.61 4.02
C THR A 204 13.61 4.82 3.12
N PRO A 205 14.31 4.94 1.97
CA PRO A 205 14.02 5.97 0.98
C PRO A 205 12.55 6.06 0.58
N LEU A 206 11.91 4.92 0.26
CA LEU A 206 10.51 4.92 -0.15
C LEU A 206 9.57 5.37 0.98
N SER A 207 9.79 4.93 2.22
CA SER A 207 8.97 5.40 3.35
C SER A 207 9.13 6.90 3.56
N ARG A 208 10.35 7.45 3.42
CA ARG A 208 10.56 8.91 3.49
C ARG A 208 9.82 9.66 2.38
N VAL A 209 9.75 9.11 1.16
CA VAL A 209 8.92 9.71 0.10
C VAL A 209 7.45 9.67 0.47
N LEU A 210 6.95 8.50 0.87
CA LEU A 210 5.54 8.28 1.19
C LEU A 210 5.06 9.05 2.43
N THR A 211 5.96 9.53 3.28
CA THR A 211 5.62 10.32 4.49
C THR A 211 6.13 11.75 4.43
N GLU A 212 6.68 12.20 3.30
CA GLU A 212 7.35 13.51 3.15
C GLU A 212 8.41 13.75 4.26
N SER A 213 9.19 12.71 4.54
CA SER A 213 10.28 12.66 5.52
C SER A 213 9.83 12.88 6.97
N ALA A 214 8.61 12.45 7.34
CA ALA A 214 8.24 12.33 8.75
C ALA A 214 9.20 11.35 9.48
N GLY A 215 9.47 11.58 10.77
CA GLY A 215 10.37 10.73 11.57
C GLY A 215 9.73 9.40 11.96
N GLY A 216 8.39 9.37 12.08
CA GLY A 216 7.66 8.16 12.41
C GLY A 216 6.24 8.10 11.86
N VAL A 217 5.70 6.88 11.84
CA VAL A 217 4.31 6.59 11.47
C VAL A 217 3.63 5.84 12.60
N VAL A 218 2.40 6.21 12.93
CA VAL A 218 1.56 5.52 13.92
C VAL A 218 0.32 4.97 13.22
N ASP A 219 0.18 3.65 13.18
CA ASP A 219 -0.97 2.92 12.66
C ASP A 219 -1.92 2.54 13.80
N ILE A 220 -3.10 3.15 13.80
CA ILE A 220 -4.21 2.84 14.70
C ILE A 220 -5.03 1.73 14.04
N CYS A 221 -4.81 0.50 14.49
CA CYS A 221 -5.28 -0.70 13.81
C CYS A 221 -6.79 -0.98 13.93
N PRO A 222 -7.47 -0.70 15.06
CA PRO A 222 -8.90 -0.95 15.19
C PRO A 222 -9.76 -0.11 14.24
N LEU A 223 -10.91 -0.66 13.85
CA LEU A 223 -11.97 0.11 13.19
C LEU A 223 -12.57 1.10 14.20
N LEU A 224 -12.48 2.40 13.90
CA LEU A 224 -13.08 3.44 14.71
C LEU A 224 -14.41 3.91 14.08
N ASP A 225 -15.43 4.09 14.90
CA ASP A 225 -16.70 4.67 14.46
C ASP A 225 -16.67 6.17 14.70
N GLY A 226 -16.37 6.94 13.65
CA GLY A 226 -16.26 8.40 13.72
C GLY A 226 -17.57 9.11 14.03
N GLN A 227 -18.70 8.40 14.13
CA GLN A 227 -20.03 8.94 14.51
C GLN A 227 -20.37 8.66 15.98
N ALA A 228 -19.62 7.80 16.66
CA ALA A 228 -19.85 7.50 18.07
C ALA A 228 -19.46 8.69 18.98
N ASP A 229 -20.12 8.81 20.13
CA ASP A 229 -19.76 9.79 21.15
C ASP A 229 -18.35 9.52 21.69
N GLU A 230 -18.07 8.25 22.00
CA GLU A 230 -16.73 7.74 22.30
C GLU A 230 -16.14 7.03 21.06
N TRP A 231 -15.60 7.82 20.14
CA TRP A 231 -15.06 7.29 18.88
C TRP A 231 -13.63 6.72 18.99
N ILE A 232 -12.89 7.07 20.05
CA ILE A 232 -11.60 6.45 20.41
C ILE A 232 -11.75 5.82 21.80
N PRO A 233 -11.71 4.49 21.91
CA PRO A 233 -11.68 3.82 23.22
C PRO A 233 -10.43 4.20 24.03
N ALA A 234 -10.57 4.33 25.35
CA ALA A 234 -9.47 4.68 26.26
C ALA A 234 -8.24 3.75 26.14
N GLU A 235 -8.47 2.46 25.88
CA GLU A 235 -7.44 1.45 25.67
C GLU A 235 -6.58 1.78 24.44
N VAL A 236 -7.21 2.27 23.36
CA VAL A 236 -6.54 2.67 22.12
C VAL A 236 -5.71 3.93 22.36
N ASP A 237 -6.27 4.91 23.06
CA ASP A 237 -5.54 6.13 23.44
C ASP A 237 -4.25 5.81 24.22
N THR A 238 -4.35 4.86 25.15
CA THR A 238 -3.23 4.39 25.98
C THR A 238 -2.18 3.67 25.13
N SER A 239 -2.60 2.72 24.28
CA SER A 239 -1.70 2.00 23.36
C SER A 239 -0.99 2.94 22.38
N VAL A 240 -1.68 3.95 21.84
CA VAL A 240 -1.08 4.94 20.92
C VAL A 240 0.05 5.71 21.61
N ARG A 241 -0.18 6.23 22.82
CA ARG A 241 0.86 6.97 23.56
C ARG A 241 2.07 6.09 23.87
N ALA A 242 1.83 4.86 24.33
CA ALA A 242 2.89 3.90 24.62
C ALA A 242 3.69 3.50 23.37
N ALA A 243 3.03 3.38 22.21
CA ALA A 243 3.70 3.09 20.95
C ALA A 243 4.57 4.27 20.47
N ILE A 244 4.07 5.50 20.60
CA ILE A 244 4.83 6.73 20.26
C ILE A 244 6.08 6.85 21.13
N GLU A 245 5.97 6.63 22.44
CA GLU A 245 7.12 6.70 23.36
C GLU A 245 8.23 5.71 22.98
N LYS A 246 7.86 4.51 22.52
CA LYS A 246 8.81 3.48 22.06
C LYS A 246 9.60 3.88 20.82
N LEU A 247 9.13 4.83 20.01
CA LEU A 247 9.88 5.30 18.84
C LEU A 247 11.15 6.07 19.22
N LYS A 248 11.18 6.72 20.38
CA LYS A 248 12.31 7.55 20.84
C LYS A 248 12.73 8.62 19.83
N LEU A 249 11.75 9.22 19.16
CA LEU A 249 11.97 10.34 18.23
C LEU A 249 12.50 11.57 18.96
N ALA A 250 13.26 12.40 18.25
CA ALA A 250 13.72 13.67 18.79
C ALA A 250 12.56 14.67 18.91
N LYS A 251 12.64 15.60 19.88
CA LYS A 251 11.62 16.64 20.03
C LYS A 251 11.49 17.46 18.75
N GLY A 252 10.24 17.74 18.37
CA GLY A 252 9.92 18.46 17.13
C GLY A 252 9.92 17.58 15.88
N GLU A 253 10.27 16.30 15.96
CA GLU A 253 10.11 15.41 14.81
C GLU A 253 8.64 15.16 14.48
N ARG A 254 8.39 14.91 13.20
CA ARG A 254 7.06 14.80 12.62
C ARG A 254 6.52 13.37 12.67
N LEU A 255 5.23 13.25 12.97
CA LEU A 255 4.48 11.99 12.94
C LEU A 255 3.39 12.00 11.87
N THR A 256 3.30 10.90 11.12
CA THR A 256 2.15 10.58 10.27
C THR A 256 1.25 9.57 10.97
N PHE A 257 -0.06 9.75 10.91
CA PHE A 257 -1.03 8.83 11.51
C PHE A 257 -1.85 8.11 10.44
N LEU A 258 -1.99 6.79 10.58
CA LEU A 258 -2.86 5.94 9.77
C LEU A 258 -4.03 5.48 10.64
N LEU A 259 -5.27 5.71 10.21
CA LEU A 259 -6.46 5.28 10.93
C LEU A 259 -7.42 4.57 9.98
N ASN A 260 -8.26 3.69 10.53
CA ASN A 260 -9.33 3.05 9.78
C ASN A 260 -10.70 3.49 10.30
N ILE A 261 -11.32 4.44 9.59
CA ILE A 261 -12.58 5.06 10.00
C ILE A 261 -13.61 4.92 8.87
N PRO A 262 -14.35 3.80 8.80
CA PRO A 262 -15.29 3.55 7.71
C PRO A 262 -16.55 4.43 7.78
N LYS A 263 -16.98 4.80 9.00
CA LYS A 263 -18.16 5.66 9.21
C LYS A 263 -17.72 7.04 9.67
N ARG A 264 -18.17 8.06 8.95
CA ARG A 264 -17.75 9.45 9.15
C ARG A 264 -18.98 10.36 9.16
N ASP A 265 -18.88 11.46 9.89
CA ASP A 265 -19.77 12.61 9.80
C ASP A 265 -18.96 13.88 9.50
N LEU A 266 -19.64 15.02 9.42
CA LEU A 266 -19.00 16.31 9.09
C LEU A 266 -17.96 16.76 10.12
N LYS A 267 -17.98 16.22 11.35
CA LYS A 267 -17.06 16.56 12.44
C LYS A 267 -15.94 15.53 12.61
N THR A 268 -15.99 14.39 11.94
CA THR A 268 -14.99 13.32 12.09
C THR A 268 -13.60 13.82 11.77
N HIS A 269 -13.41 14.60 10.69
CA HIS A 269 -12.08 15.10 10.31
C HIS A 269 -11.42 15.94 11.42
N GLU A 270 -12.14 16.93 11.93
CA GLU A 270 -11.64 17.81 13.00
C GLU A 270 -11.31 17.02 14.28
N ARG A 271 -12.20 16.10 14.68
CA ARG A 271 -11.96 15.22 15.85
C ARG A 271 -10.69 14.39 15.69
N VAL A 272 -10.46 13.82 14.51
CA VAL A 272 -9.28 12.99 14.25
C VAL A 272 -8.00 13.81 14.29
N VAL A 273 -8.01 14.98 13.65
CA VAL A 273 -6.85 15.89 13.66
C VAL A 273 -6.54 16.31 15.10
N ASN A 274 -7.53 16.70 15.89
CA ASN A 274 -7.36 17.08 17.29
C ASN A 274 -6.78 15.94 18.13
N ALA A 275 -7.24 14.69 17.91
CA ALA A 275 -6.69 13.52 18.60
C ALA A 275 -5.21 13.28 18.25
N CYS A 276 -4.87 13.31 16.96
CA CYS A 276 -3.50 13.12 16.47
C CYS A 276 -2.55 14.22 16.99
N GLN A 277 -2.99 15.48 16.95
CA GLN A 277 -2.24 16.62 17.50
C GLN A 277 -2.01 16.47 19.00
N ARG A 278 -3.03 16.04 19.76
CA ARG A 278 -2.90 15.80 21.20
C ARG A 278 -1.88 14.70 21.50
N TRP A 279 -1.91 13.58 20.76
CA TRP A 279 -0.93 12.50 20.93
C TRP A 279 0.49 12.95 20.59
N ALA A 280 0.70 13.61 19.45
CA ALA A 280 2.01 14.10 19.04
C ALA A 280 2.56 15.13 20.04
N LYS A 281 1.75 16.15 20.40
CA LYS A 281 2.13 17.20 21.36
C LYS A 281 2.45 16.63 22.74
N GLY A 282 1.72 15.61 23.19
CA GLY A 282 1.98 14.93 24.46
C GLY A 282 3.37 14.27 24.53
N ALA A 283 3.93 13.87 23.38
CA ALA A 283 5.28 13.32 23.26
C ALA A 283 6.34 14.38 22.89
N GLY A 284 5.97 15.65 22.75
CA GLY A 284 6.88 16.71 22.27
C GLY A 284 7.21 16.60 20.78
N LEU A 285 6.31 16.02 19.98
CA LEU A 285 6.43 15.80 18.55
C LEU A 285 5.43 16.66 17.77
N GLU A 286 5.65 16.79 16.46
CA GLU A 286 4.78 17.52 15.55
C GLU A 286 3.81 16.57 14.83
N TYR A 287 2.52 16.93 14.81
CA TYR A 287 1.58 16.31 13.89
C TYR A 287 1.87 16.79 12.47
N TRP A 288 2.01 15.86 11.53
CA TRP A 288 2.31 16.17 10.13
C TRP A 288 1.16 15.83 9.18
N GLN A 289 0.91 14.54 8.99
CA GLN A 289 -0.08 14.05 8.03
C GLN A 289 -1.00 13.03 8.69
N LEU A 290 -2.21 12.94 8.14
CA LEU A 290 -3.25 12.01 8.51
C LEU A 290 -3.72 11.26 7.27
N ARG A 291 -3.81 9.92 7.35
CA ARG A 291 -4.33 9.04 6.29
C ARG A 291 -5.41 8.13 6.86
N TYR A 292 -6.63 8.16 6.30
CA TYR A 292 -7.74 7.28 6.67
C TYR A 292 -8.85 7.21 5.63
#